data_AF-M9M4T2-F1
#
_entry.id   AF-M9M4T2-F1
#
_cell.length_a   1.000
_cell.length_b   1.000
_cell.length_c   1.000
_cell.angle_alpha   90.00
_cell.angle_beta   90.00
_cell.angle_gamma   90.00
#
_symmetry.space_group_name_H-M   'P 1'
#
loop_
_entity.id
_entity.type
_entity.pdbx_description
1 polymer ?
#
loop_
_entity_poly.entity_id
_entity_poly.type
_entity_poly.pdbx_seq_one_letter_code
_entity_poly.pdbx_strand_id
1 'polypeptide(L)' 'MHGEIKRDMNEIKQGKRPTIRVPQGYQLAHRRGFEARKGYGYRYSDLQMIKNHRTQHKYDNYGRIRY' A
#
# COMPACT_ATOMS: atom_id res chain seq x y z
N MET A 1 8.76 -11.63 5.15
CA MET A 1 7.60 -11.30 4.29
C MET A 1 6.83 -12.50 3.79
N HIS A 2 7.48 -13.50 3.17
CA HIS A 2 6.76 -14.64 2.60
C HIS A 2 5.86 -15.41 3.59
N GLY A 3 6.21 -15.44 4.88
CA GLY A 3 5.43 -16.13 5.91
C GLY A 3 4.05 -15.53 6.20
N GLU A 4 3.92 -14.20 6.24
CA GLU A 4 2.66 -13.53 6.60
C GLU A 4 1.62 -13.67 5.48
N ILE A 5 2.02 -13.44 4.24
CA ILE A 5 1.14 -13.59 3.07
C ILE A 5 0.68 -15.05 2.97
N LYS A 6 1.60 -16.01 3.15
CA LYS A 6 1.25 -17.44 3.10
C LYS A 6 0.27 -17.82 4.21
N ARG A 7 0.44 -17.29 5.43
CA ARG A 7 -0.50 -17.52 6.53
C ARG A 7 -1.88 -16.96 6.22
N ASP A 8 -1.95 -15.71 5.77
CA ASP A 8 -3.24 -15.06 5.46
C ASP A 8 -3.93 -15.73 4.26
N MET A 9 -3.18 -16.21 3.25
CA MET A 9 -3.74 -17.04 2.16
C MET A 9 -4.35 -18.35 2.69
N ASN A 10 -3.70 -19.00 3.66
CA ASN A 10 -4.24 -20.21 4.28
C ASN A 10 -5.50 -19.90 5.11
N GLU A 11 -5.54 -18.77 5.82
CA GLU A 11 -6.74 -18.33 6.56
C GLU A 11 -7.92 -18.04 5.63
N ILE A 12 -7.68 -17.43 4.45
CA ILE A 12 -8.69 -17.22 3.41
C ILE A 12 -9.21 -18.55 2.87
N LYS A 13 -8.29 -19.48 2.54
CA LYS A 13 -8.67 -20.83 2.09
C LYS A 13 -9.50 -21.60 3.13
N GLN A 14 -9.27 -21.34 4.42
CA GLN A 14 -10.04 -21.90 5.52
C GLN A 14 -11.34 -21.11 5.83
N GLY A 15 -11.65 -20.06 5.07
CA GLY A 15 -12.85 -19.23 5.28
C GLY A 15 -12.80 -18.36 6.54
N LYS A 16 -11.65 -18.25 7.21
CA LYS A 16 -11.52 -17.52 8.48
C LYS A 16 -11.50 -16.02 8.29
N ARG A 17 -11.01 -15.55 7.14
CA ARG A 17 -10.84 -14.12 6.84
C ARG A 17 -11.06 -13.85 5.35
N PRO A 18 -11.57 -12.66 4.97
CA PRO A 18 -11.84 -12.34 3.56
C PRO A 18 -10.66 -11.67 2.83
N THR A 19 -9.62 -11.20 3.54
CA THR A 19 -8.57 -10.35 2.95
C THR A 19 -7.17 -10.66 3.48
N ILE A 20 -6.16 -10.41 2.64
CA ILE A 20 -4.74 -10.49 3.00
C ILE A 20 -4.35 -9.15 3.63
N ARG A 21 -3.73 -9.18 4.81
CA ARG A 21 -3.19 -7.96 5.43
C ARG A 21 -1.99 -7.44 4.64
N VAL A 22 -1.79 -6.13 4.66
CA VAL A 22 -0.54 -5.53 4.20
C VAL A 22 0.62 -6.08 5.05
N PRO A 23 1.66 -6.68 4.44
CA PRO A 23 2.79 -7.24 5.19
C PRO A 23 3.56 -6.19 5.98
N GLN A 24 4.19 -6.60 7.08
CA GLN A 24 4.92 -5.69 7.96
C GLN A 24 6.03 -4.95 7.20
N GLY A 25 6.06 -3.61 7.28
CA GLY A 25 7.08 -2.80 6.61
C GLY A 25 6.69 -2.32 5.20
N TYR A 26 5.50 -2.72 4.72
CA TYR A 26 4.90 -2.25 3.47
C TYR A 26 3.62 -1.48 3.78
N GLN A 27 3.18 -0.70 2.80
CA GLN A 27 1.90 0.01 2.83
C GLN A 27 1.31 0.10 1.42
N LEU A 28 -0.02 0.19 1.34
CA LEU A 28 -0.70 0.54 0.10
C LEU A 28 -0.58 2.04 -0.10
N ALA A 29 0.19 2.44 -1.10
CA ALA A 29 0.45 3.82 -1.45
C ALA A 29 -0.24 4.18 -2.76
N HIS A 30 -0.95 5.31 -2.79
CA HIS A 30 -1.57 5.81 -4.02
C HIS A 30 -0.49 6.19 -5.05
N ARG A 31 -0.73 5.84 -6.32
CA ARG A 31 0.09 6.32 -7.43
C ARG A 31 0.02 7.85 -7.52
N ARG A 32 1.11 8.47 -8.00
CA ARG A 32 1.11 9.89 -8.34
C ARG A 32 -0.01 10.18 -9.34
N GLY A 33 -0.76 11.25 -9.08
CA GLY A 33 -1.93 11.59 -9.90
C GLY A 33 -3.24 10.95 -9.44
N PHE A 34 -3.19 9.84 -8.70
CA PHE A 34 -4.35 9.09 -8.19
C PHE A 34 -4.50 9.18 -6.67
N GLU A 35 -4.21 10.37 -6.13
CA GLU A 35 -4.26 10.64 -4.70
C GLU A 35 -5.70 10.52 -4.16
N ALA A 36 -5.84 10.06 -2.92
CA ALA A 36 -7.12 10.10 -2.19
C ALA A 36 -7.73 11.51 -2.16
N ARG A 37 -6.89 12.55 -2.08
CA ARG A 37 -7.33 13.96 -2.14
C ARG A 37 -8.08 14.31 -3.43
N LYS A 38 -7.80 13.60 -4.52
CA LYS A 38 -8.48 13.77 -5.82
C LYS A 38 -9.69 12.84 -5.97
N GLY A 39 -10.08 12.10 -4.94
CA GLY A 39 -11.23 11.20 -4.94
C GLY A 39 -10.94 9.77 -5.45
N TYR A 40 -9.67 9.43 -5.70
CA TYR A 40 -9.32 8.07 -6.11
C TYR A 40 -9.23 7.12 -4.92
N GLY A 41 -9.76 5.90 -5.10
CA GLY A 41 -9.68 4.84 -4.09
C GLY A 41 -8.43 3.96 -4.22
N TYR A 42 -8.29 3.02 -3.30
CA TYR A 42 -7.15 2.08 -3.22
C TYR A 42 -6.95 1.16 -4.42
N ARG A 43 -7.87 1.15 -5.39
CA ARG A 43 -7.67 0.47 -6.68
C ARG A 43 -6.46 1.02 -7.46
N TYR A 44 -6.10 2.28 -7.21
CA TYR A 44 -4.95 2.94 -7.83
C TYR A 44 -3.75 3.01 -6.87
N SER A 45 -3.70 2.10 -5.89
CA SER A 45 -2.59 1.99 -4.94
C SER A 45 -1.76 0.76 -5.22
N ASP A 46 -0.44 0.91 -5.06
CA ASP A 46 0.51 -0.19 -5.16
C ASP A 46 1.09 -0.51 -3.78
N LEU A 47 1.46 -1.77 -3.60
CA LEU A 47 2.15 -2.20 -2.39
C LEU A 47 3.60 -1.68 -2.44
N GLN A 48 3.94 -0.75 -1.54
CA GLN A 48 5.26 -0.14 -1.48
C GLN A 48 5.91 -0.33 -0.12
N MET A 49 7.24 -0.43 -0.11
CA MET A 49 8.01 -0.43 1.13
C MET A 49 7.87 0.95 1.81
N ILE A 50 7.55 0.96 3.11
CA ILE A 50 7.27 2.20 3.86
C ILE A 50 8.43 3.19 3.75
N LYS A 51 9.67 2.70 3.80
CA LYS A 51 10.88 3.54 3.66
C LYS A 51 10.89 4.27 2.30
N ASN A 52 10.63 3.57 1.20
CA ASN A 52 10.66 4.15 -0.14
C ASN A 52 9.56 5.20 -0.30
N HIS A 53 8.35 4.92 0.17
CA HIS A 53 7.24 5.86 0.13
C HIS A 53 7.51 7.13 0.97
N ARG A 54 8.11 6.98 2.16
CA ARG A 54 8.51 8.13 2.98
C ARG A 54 9.61 8.96 2.29
N THR A 55 10.57 8.29 1.66
CA THR A 55 11.59 8.95 0.85
C THR A 55 10.98 9.69 -0.33
N GLN A 56 10.00 9.10 -1.02
CA GLN A 56 9.24 9.75 -2.09
C GLN A 56 8.56 11.03 -1.57
N HIS A 57 7.87 10.96 -0.42
CA HIS A 57 7.25 12.13 0.20
C HIS A 57 8.24 13.22 0.60
N LYS A 58 9.42 12.84 1.09
CA LYS A 58 10.47 13.81 1.42
C LYS A 58 10.91 14.59 0.18
N TYR A 59 11.08 13.92 -0.96
CA TYR A 59 11.54 14.56 -2.20
C TYR A 59 10.42 15.22 -3.02
N ASP A 60 9.17 14.77 -2.91
CA ASP A 60 8.02 15.41 -3.57
C ASP A 60 7.26 16.42 -2.70
N ASN A 61 7.85 16.79 -1.56
CA ASN A 61 7.31 17.72 -0.57
C ASN A 61 5.88 17.35 -0.15
N TYR A 62 5.64 16.08 0.16
CA TYR A 62 4.32 15.55 0.55
C TYR A 62 3.25 15.77 -0.54
N GLY A 63 3.61 15.63 -1.81
CA GLY A 63 2.71 15.88 -2.93
C GLY A 63 2.36 17.36 -3.17
N ARG A 64 3.17 18.29 -2.65
CA ARG A 64 3.06 19.73 -2.95
C ARG A 64 3.86 20.14 -4.17
N ILE A 65 4.87 19.37 -4.58
CA ILE A 65 5.57 19.60 -5.85
C ILE A 65 4.66 19.06 -6.97
N ARG A 66 3.91 19.97 -7.60
CA ARG A 66 3.26 19.75 -8.89
C ARG A 66 4.31 20.10 -9.96
N TYR A 67 4.76 19.12 -10.73
CA TYR A 67 5.35 19.39 -12.05
C TYR A 67 4.22 19.62 -13.05
#